data_AF-A0A2K2CGN5-F1
#
_entry.id   AF-A0A2K2CGN5-F1
#
_cell.length_a   1.000
_cell.length_b   1.000
_cell.length_c   1.000
_cell.angle_alpha   90.00
_cell.angle_beta   90.00
_cell.angle_gamma   90.00
#
_symmetry.space_group_name_H-M   'P 1'
#
loop_
_entity.id
_entity.type
_entity.pdbx_description
1 polymer ?
#
loop_
_entity_poly.entity_id
_entity_poly.type
_entity_poly.pdbx_seq_one_letter_code
_entity_poly.pdbx_strand_id
1 'polypeptide(L)'
;MRDIHTWFESFPRKYRQIIIIGSAALCWSIWKSRNAICFQNKYPGDPTNIVFSLCYWIDAWYILRKSDTKVQLLRASDILKK
;
A
#
# COMPACT_ATOMS: atom_id res chain seq x y z
N MET A 1 14.01 -2.48 25.97
CA MET A 1 13.06 -2.96 24.94
C MET A 1 12.97 -1.83 23.92
N ARG A 2 13.44 -1.98 22.68
CA ARG A 2 13.53 -0.86 21.72
C ARG A 2 12.12 -0.45 21.30
N ASP A 3 11.71 0.77 21.61
CA ASP A 3 10.41 1.32 21.23
C ASP A 3 10.24 1.28 19.71
N ILE A 4 9.04 0.90 19.26
CA ILE A 4 8.70 0.82 17.83
C ILE A 4 8.97 2.14 17.10
N HIS A 5 8.84 3.26 17.80
CA HIS A 5 9.15 4.59 17.28
C HIS A 5 10.65 4.76 17.02
N THR A 6 11.51 4.39 17.97
CA THR A 6 12.97 4.45 17.81
C THR A 6 13.46 3.52 16.71
N TRP A 7 12.85 2.34 16.57
CA TRP A 7 13.12 1.42 15.47
C TRP A 7 12.67 2.01 14.13
N PHE A 8 11.49 2.66 14.06
CA PHE A 8 10.97 3.25 12.84
C PHE A 8 11.78 4.46 12.34
N GLU A 9 12.27 5.29 13.27
CA GLU A 9 13.14 6.43 12.97
C GLU A 9 14.53 6.01 12.46
N SER A 10 14.97 4.78 12.74
CA SER A 10 16.27 4.27 12.25
C SER A 10 16.32 4.04 10.73
N PHE A 11 15.16 4.01 10.06
CA PHE A 11 15.09 3.78 8.61
C PHE A 11 15.11 5.08 7.80
N PRO A 12 15.75 5.09 6.61
CA PRO A 12 15.69 6.23 5.71
C PRO A 12 14.24 6.56 5.32
N ARG A 13 13.96 7.85 5.09
CA ARG A 13 12.60 8.40 4.82
C ARG A 13 11.83 7.65 3.72
N LYS A 14 12.53 7.15 2.69
CA LYS A 14 11.97 6.33 1.61
C LYS A 14 11.42 5.00 2.12
N TYR A 15 12.15 4.30 2.99
CA TYR A 15 11.72 3.03 3.57
C TYR A 15 10.61 3.23 4.61
N ARG A 16 10.63 4.34 5.35
CA ARG A 16 9.54 4.70 6.28
C ARG A 16 8.19 4.84 5.57
N GLN A 17 8.16 5.45 4.39
CA GLN A 17 6.95 5.51 3.57
C GLN A 17 6.48 4.11 3.16
N ILE A 18 7.38 3.23 2.72
CA ILE A 18 7.05 1.85 2.33
C ILE A 18 6.46 1.08 3.52
N ILE A 19 7.05 1.22 4.70
CA ILE A 19 6.58 0.57 5.93
C ILE A 19 5.16 1.06 6.31
N ILE A 20 4.87 2.36 6.20
CA ILE A 20 3.53 2.90 6.47
C ILE A 20 2.49 2.39 5.47
N ILE A 21 2.84 2.33 4.19
CA ILE A 21 1.92 1.83 3.15
C ILE A 21 1.66 0.35 3.34
N GLY A 22 2.71 -0.43 3.64
CA GLY A 22 2.61 -1.86 3.91
C GLY A 22 1.78 -2.17 5.14
N SER A 23 1.98 -1.42 6.24
CA SER A 23 1.19 -1.60 7.46
C SER A 23 -0.28 -1.19 7.26
N ALA A 24 -0.53 -0.10 6.53
CA ALA A 24 -1.89 0.30 6.17
C ALA A 24 -2.57 -0.76 5.28
N ALA A 25 -1.85 -1.33 4.31
CA ALA A 25 -2.38 -2.37 3.41
C ALA A 25 -2.69 -3.66 4.18
N LEU A 26 -1.86 -4.01 5.17
CA LEU A 26 -2.09 -5.14 6.06
C LEU A 26 -3.35 -4.96 6.90
N CYS A 27 -3.48 -3.81 7.57
CA CYS A 27 -4.68 -3.46 8.34
C CYS A 27 -5.93 -3.50 7.45
N TRP A 28 -5.83 -2.98 6.22
CA TRP A 28 -6.92 -2.97 5.26
C TRP A 28 -7.32 -4.37 4.78
N SER A 29 -6.34 -5.23 4.47
CA SER A 29 -6.59 -6.62 4.07
C SER A 29 -7.29 -7.42 5.18
N ILE A 30 -6.83 -7.26 6.43
CA ILE A 30 -7.45 -7.90 7.61
C ILE A 30 -8.88 -7.40 7.79
N TRP A 31 -9.11 -6.09 7.71
CA TRP A 31 -10.45 -5.51 7.84
C TRP A 31 -11.40 -6.01 6.73
N LYS A 32 -10.94 -6.05 5.48
CA LYS A 32 -11.72 -6.59 4.36
C LYS A 32 -12.03 -8.08 4.52
N SER A 33 -11.07 -8.87 5.00
CA SER A 33 -11.27 -10.30 5.29
C SER A 33 -12.35 -10.49 6.35
N ARG A 34 -12.29 -9.74 7.46
CA ARG A 34 -13.31 -9.78 8.51
C ARG A 34 -14.69 -9.35 8.01
N ASN A 35 -14.76 -8.32 7.17
CA ASN A 35 -16.01 -7.90 6.56
C ASN A 35 -16.58 -8.95 5.59
N ALA A 36 -15.74 -9.62 4.82
CA ALA A 36 -16.19 -10.71 3.93
C ALA A 36 -16.80 -11.87 4.74
N ILE A 37 -16.25 -12.17 5.91
CA ILE A 37 -16.82 -13.18 6.82
C ILE A 37 -18.16 -12.70 7.36
N CYS A 38 -18.25 -11.48 7.91
CA CYS A 38 -19.48 -10.98 8.53
C CYS A 38 -20.63 -10.73 7.53
N PHE A 39 -20.34 -10.25 6.32
CA PHE A 39 -21.37 -9.83 5.36
C PHE A 39 -21.62 -10.83 4.23
N GLN A 40 -20.62 -11.62 3.84
CA GLN A 40 -20.76 -12.59 2.74
C GLN A 40 -20.70 -14.05 3.22
N ASN A 41 -20.58 -14.28 4.54
CA ASN A 41 -20.36 -15.59 5.16
C ASN A 41 -19.22 -16.39 4.49
N LYS A 42 -18.26 -15.67 3.91
CA LYS A 42 -17.20 -16.24 3.08
C LYS A 42 -15.96 -16.39 3.94
N TYR A 43 -15.84 -17.54 4.59
CA TYR A 43 -14.67 -17.87 5.37
C TYR A 43 -13.45 -17.97 4.44
N PRO A 44 -12.32 -17.32 4.77
CA PRO A 44 -11.09 -17.54 4.05
C PRO A 44 -10.69 -19.00 4.28
N GLY A 45 -10.91 -19.85 3.28
CA GLY A 45 -10.50 -21.26 3.34
C GLY A 45 -8.99 -21.44 3.48
N ASP A 46 -8.21 -20.40 3.15
CA ASP A 46 -6.75 -20.39 3.25
C ASP A 46 -6.24 -18.99 3.65
N PRO A 47 -5.34 -18.86 4.66
CA PRO A 47 -4.71 -17.59 5.01
C PRO A 47 -3.92 -16.93 3.86
N THR A 48 -3.50 -17.70 2.86
CA THR A 48 -2.81 -17.23 1.65
C THR A 48 -3.64 -16.21 0.87
N ASN A 49 -4.97 -16.29 0.95
CA ASN A 49 -5.87 -15.36 0.27
C ASN A 49 -5.75 -13.93 0.84
N ILE A 50 -5.41 -13.80 2.12
CA ILE A 50 -5.19 -12.51 2.80
C ILE A 50 -3.86 -11.90 2.34
N VAL A 51 -2.83 -12.73 2.13
CA VAL A 51 -1.51 -12.32 1.62
C VAL A 51 -1.63 -11.88 0.16
N PHE A 52 -2.36 -12.61 -0.67
CA PHE A 52 -2.61 -12.20 -2.06
C PHE A 52 -3.37 -10.87 -2.13
N SER A 53 -4.38 -10.70 -1.27
CA SER A 53 -5.11 -9.44 -1.14
C SER A 53 -4.20 -8.29 -0.68
N LEU A 54 -3.30 -8.54 0.26
CA LEU A 54 -2.30 -7.56 0.70
C LEU A 54 -1.42 -7.10 -0.48
N CYS A 55 -0.83 -8.03 -1.23
CA CYS A 55 0.00 -7.71 -2.40
C CYS A 55 -0.77 -6.87 -3.42
N TYR A 56 -2.02 -7.25 -3.70
CA TYR A 56 -2.91 -6.49 -4.59
C TYR A 56 -3.12 -5.04 -4.10
N TRP A 57 -3.38 -4.85 -2.81
CA TRP A 57 -3.58 -3.50 -2.25
C TRP A 57 -2.29 -2.67 -2.26
N ILE A 58 -1.13 -3.29 -2.02
CA ILE A 58 0.17 -2.61 -2.13
C ILE A 58 0.40 -2.12 -3.56
N ASP A 59 0.15 -2.95 -4.57
CA ASP A 59 0.30 -2.55 -5.98
C ASP A 59 -0.71 -1.47 -6.38
N ALA A 60 -1.97 -1.62 -5.98
CA ALA A 60 -3.02 -0.63 -6.24
C ALA A 60 -2.68 0.75 -5.64
N TRP A 61 -2.15 0.78 -4.41
CA TRP A 61 -1.78 2.03 -3.73
C TRP A 61 -0.39 2.57 -4.12
N TYR A 62 0.46 1.72 -4.69
CA TYR A 62 1.71 2.15 -5.33
C TYR A 62 1.42 2.97 -6.59
N ILE A 63 0.44 2.56 -7.40
CA ILE A 63 0.03 3.28 -8.61
C ILE A 63 -0.45 4.70 -8.27
N LEU A 64 -1.12 4.89 -7.12
CA LEU A 64 -1.52 6.22 -6.63
C LEU A 64 -0.35 7.13 -6.25
N ARG A 65 0.84 6.58 -5.91
CA ARG A 65 2.02 7.38 -5.57
C ARG A 65 2.61 8.13 -6.76
N LYS A 66 2.36 7.64 -7.98
CA LYS A 66 3.04 8.06 -9.23
C LYS A 66 2.22 9.05 -10.07
N SER A 67 1.02 9.44 -9.61
CA SER A 67 0.15 10.39 -10.35
C SER A 67 0.81 11.77 -10.52
N ASP A 68 1.63 12.22 -9.56
CA ASP A 68 2.39 13.47 -9.66
C ASP A 68 3.41 13.42 -10.83
N THR A 69 3.98 12.24 -11.10
CA THR A 69 4.96 12.03 -12.15
C THR A 69 4.35 12.03 -13.54
N LYS A 70 3.08 11.61 -13.68
CA LYS A 70 2.35 11.64 -14.97
C LYS A 70 2.07 13.07 -15.43
N VAL A 71 1.69 13.95 -14.50
CA VAL A 71 1.43 15.38 -14.81
C VAL A 71 2.72 16.10 -15.20
N GLN A 72 3.84 15.80 -14.52
CA GLN A 72 5.15 16.33 -14.87
C GLN A 72 5.65 15.84 -16.25
N LEU A 73 5.41 14.57 -16.60
CA LEU A 73 5.76 14.03 -17.91
C LEU A 73 4.93 14.65 -19.05
N LEU A 74 3.62 14.85 -18.82
CA LEU A 74 2.76 15.51 -19.79
C LEU A 74 3.21 16.96 -20.02
N ARG A 75 3.51 17.71 -18.95
CA ARG A 75 4.06 19.07 -19.05
C ARG A 75 5.41 19.11 -19.78
N ALA A 76 6.31 18.18 -19.48
CA ALA A 76 7.60 18.09 -20.17
C ALA A 76 7.43 17.78 -21.67
N SER A 77 6.46 16.93 -22.03
CA SER A 77 6.15 16.60 -23.43
C SER A 77 5.56 17.78 -24.21
N ASP A 78 4.79 18.66 -23.56
CA ASP A 78 4.24 19.86 -24.18
C ASP A 78 5.31 20.94 -24.40
N ILE A 79 6.28 21.07 -23.48
CA ILE A 79 7.40 22.01 -23.63
C ILE A 79 8.30 21.61 -24.81
N LEU A 80 8.49 20.31 -25.05
CA LEU A 80 9.34 19.78 -26.11
C LEU A 80 8.72 19.88 -27.52
N LYS A 81 7.41 20.14 -27.61
CA LYS A 81 6.68 20.30 -28.88
C LYS A 81 6.64 21.75 -29.39
N LYS A 82 7.29 22.69 -28.69
CA LYS A 82 7.40 24.10 -29.06
C LYS A 82 8.79 24.41 -29.62
#